data_AF-A0A969VFR6-F1
#
_entry.id   AF-A0A969VFR6-F1
#
_cell.length_a   1.000
_cell.length_b   1.000
_cell.length_c   1.000
_cell.angle_alpha   90.00
_cell.angle_beta   90.00
_cell.angle_gamma   90.00
#
_symmetry.space_group_name_H-M   'P 1'
#
loop_
_entity.id
_entity.type
_entity.pdbx_description
1 polymer ?
#
loop_
_entity_poly.entity_id
_entity_poly.type
_entity_poly.pdbx_seq_one_letter_code
_entity_poly.pdbx_strand_id
1 'polypeptide(L)'
;MNKVKEKLKLTVRGTLEKPILEGNATLNNAIFSAQALPEKLTNVTGEIKFNFDKIVVENLQGNFSKGKLVAQGQIPVYDDQFIQIENPLSVTLDKLAVNLKGLYQGGVAGNVMIKGSALNPVISGNVNLDNGLVLLPENDTNTTIVSSKEIERVKAAKQMNNNENTRGKFNDLQLTLGKKVKVERPPIISIEATGNLNVNGTFSNPVPVGTLKLKKEESTYLLLSLI
;
A
#
# COMPACT_ATOMS: atom_id res chain seq x y z
N MET A 1 3.13 16.55 31.74
CA MET A 1 2.86 17.02 30.35
C MET A 1 4.08 16.66 29.51
N ASN A 2 4.07 15.52 28.81
CA ASN A 2 5.22 15.08 28.01
C ASN A 2 5.25 15.88 26.70
N LYS A 3 6.21 16.81 26.58
CA LYS A 3 6.52 17.46 25.31
C LYS A 3 6.99 16.39 24.32
N VAL A 4 6.20 16.15 23.29
CA VAL A 4 6.64 15.50 22.05
C VAL A 4 7.84 16.30 21.53
N LYS A 5 9.04 15.69 21.51
CA LYS A 5 10.26 16.29 20.97
C LYS A 5 10.51 15.70 19.58
N GLU A 6 9.80 16.20 18.59
CA GLU A 6 10.17 16.00 17.20
C GLU A 6 11.27 17.00 16.84
N LYS A 7 12.39 16.49 16.30
CA LYS A 7 13.47 17.34 15.80
C LYS A 7 13.67 17.04 14.32
N LEU A 8 13.23 17.97 13.47
CA LEU A 8 13.45 17.92 12.03
C LEU A 8 14.43 19.03 11.65
N LYS A 9 15.56 18.64 11.06
CA LYS A 9 16.44 19.56 10.35
C LYS A 9 16.52 19.04 8.92
N LEU A 10 15.86 19.73 7.99
CA LEU A 10 15.81 19.34 6.59
C LEU A 10 16.01 20.58 5.72
N THR A 11 16.96 20.49 4.80
CA THR A 11 17.15 21.45 3.71
C THR A 11 16.76 20.77 2.41
N VAL A 12 15.93 21.44 1.61
CA VAL A 12 15.49 20.95 0.29
C VAL A 12 15.99 21.91 -0.77
N ARG A 13 16.66 21.37 -1.79
CA ARG A 13 17.19 22.10 -2.95
C ARG A 13 16.89 21.31 -4.24
N GLY A 14 17.33 21.81 -5.39
CA GLY A 14 17.18 21.14 -6.68
C GLY A 14 15.85 21.45 -7.36
N THR A 15 15.35 20.51 -8.16
CA THR A 15 14.09 20.63 -8.90
C THR A 15 13.03 19.68 -8.36
N LEU A 16 11.78 19.81 -8.83
CA LEU A 16 10.71 18.86 -8.48
C LEU A 16 11.02 17.42 -8.95
N GLU A 17 11.73 17.28 -10.07
CA GLU A 17 12.11 15.98 -10.63
C GLU A 17 13.37 15.40 -9.97
N LYS A 18 14.29 16.27 -9.54
CA LYS A 18 15.57 15.90 -8.91
C LYS A 18 15.79 16.72 -7.65
N PRO A 19 15.01 16.47 -6.59
CA PRO A 19 15.18 17.13 -5.31
C PRO A 19 16.48 16.65 -4.64
N ILE A 20 17.09 17.55 -3.88
CA ILE A 20 18.28 17.29 -3.08
C ILE A 20 17.91 17.55 -1.62
N LEU A 21 17.96 16.50 -0.80
CA LEU A 21 17.55 16.51 0.60
C LEU A 21 18.78 16.39 1.50
N GLU A 22 18.96 17.33 2.44
CA GLU A 22 20.06 17.25 3.39
C GLU A 22 19.57 17.48 4.81
N GLY A 23 19.87 16.53 5.71
CA GLY A 23 19.61 16.69 7.13
C GLY A 23 19.18 15.40 7.84
N ASN A 24 18.51 15.54 8.98
CA ASN A 24 18.11 14.43 9.84
C ASN A 24 16.74 14.72 10.49
N ALA A 25 15.97 13.66 10.71
CA ALA A 25 14.76 13.69 11.52
C ALA A 25 14.87 12.68 12.66
N THR A 26 14.60 13.14 13.88
CA THR A 26 14.38 12.30 15.05
C THR A 26 12.91 12.37 15.41
N LEU A 27 12.24 11.23 15.34
CA LEU A 27 10.83 11.07 15.65
C LEU A 27 10.69 10.48 17.05
N ASN A 28 9.87 11.11 17.87
CA ASN A 28 9.56 10.63 19.21
C ASN A 28 8.06 10.76 19.44
N ASN A 29 7.35 9.64 19.32
CA ASN A 29 5.91 9.58 19.49
C ASN A 29 5.12 10.42 18.47
N ALA A 30 5.59 10.42 17.22
CA ALA A 30 4.97 11.14 16.11
C ALA A 30 3.70 10.43 15.61
N ILE A 31 2.85 11.17 14.89
CA ILE A 31 1.62 10.66 14.27
C ILE A 31 1.67 10.96 12.77
N PHE A 32 1.43 9.95 11.94
CA PHE A 32 1.42 10.07 10.48
C PHE A 32 0.06 9.68 9.92
N SER A 33 -0.41 10.45 8.94
CA SER A 33 -1.56 10.11 8.11
C SER A 33 -1.14 10.07 6.66
N ALA A 34 -1.56 9.04 5.92
CA ALA A 34 -1.37 8.95 4.49
C ALA A 34 -2.73 8.77 3.81
N GLN A 35 -2.93 9.36 2.63
CA GLN A 35 -4.20 9.24 1.91
C GLN A 35 -4.53 7.78 1.56
N ALA A 36 -3.51 6.96 1.32
CA ALA A 36 -3.64 5.54 1.02
C ALA A 36 -3.97 4.67 2.25
N LEU A 37 -3.91 5.22 3.46
CA LEU A 37 -4.13 4.47 4.70
C LEU A 37 -5.44 4.92 5.37
N PRO A 38 -6.29 3.97 5.81
CA PRO A 38 -7.58 4.28 6.42
C PRO A 38 -7.44 4.83 7.85
N GLU A 39 -6.35 4.50 8.53
CA GLU A 39 -6.05 4.91 9.90
C GLU A 39 -4.69 5.61 9.97
N LYS A 40 -4.44 6.34 11.06
CA LYS A 40 -3.16 7.00 11.31
C LYS A 40 -2.15 6.00 11.88
N LEU A 41 -0.88 6.13 11.49
CA LEU A 41 0.21 5.56 12.26
C LEU A 41 0.44 6.44 13.50
N THR A 42 0.58 5.80 14.66
CA THR A 42 0.75 6.48 15.94
C THR A 42 2.00 5.96 16.65
N ASN A 43 2.45 6.71 17.67
CA ASN A 43 3.62 6.36 18.47
C ASN A 43 4.85 6.07 17.61
N VAL A 44 5.00 6.84 16.53
CA VAL A 44 6.08 6.62 15.58
C VAL A 44 7.38 7.18 16.14
N THR A 45 8.38 6.32 16.25
CA THR A 45 9.68 6.63 16.83
C THR A 45 10.77 6.07 15.93
N GLY A 46 11.83 6.86 15.71
CA GLY A 46 12.92 6.44 14.84
C GLY A 46 13.80 7.59 14.37
N GLU A 47 14.82 7.23 13.61
CA GLU A 47 15.76 8.16 13.00
C GLU A 47 15.79 8.00 11.48
N ILE A 48 15.72 9.14 10.79
CA ILE A 48 15.77 9.23 9.33
C ILE A 48 16.88 10.22 8.95
N LYS A 49 17.78 9.80 8.07
CA LYS A 49 18.82 10.64 7.50
C LYS A 49 18.49 10.96 6.05
N PHE A 50 18.58 12.23 5.70
CA PHE A 50 18.42 12.71 4.33
C PHE A 50 19.81 13.00 3.78
N ASN A 51 20.24 12.19 2.82
CA ASN A 51 21.58 12.22 2.26
C ASN A 51 21.51 12.44 0.76
N PHE A 52 21.32 13.71 0.38
CA PHE A 52 21.15 14.22 -0.97
C PHE A 52 20.03 13.54 -1.75
N ASP A 53 20.35 12.46 -2.44
CA ASP A 53 19.48 11.70 -3.32
C ASP A 53 18.86 10.46 -2.65
N LYS A 54 19.20 10.19 -1.39
CA LYS A 54 18.73 9.04 -0.60
C LYS A 54 18.08 9.46 0.71
N ILE A 55 17.07 8.68 1.10
CA ILE A 55 16.50 8.66 2.45
C ILE A 55 16.98 7.37 3.11
N VAL A 56 17.63 7.49 4.25
CA VAL A 56 18.11 6.36 5.05
C VAL A 56 17.28 6.28 6.32
N VAL A 57 16.55 5.18 6.47
CA VAL A 57 15.76 4.85 7.65
C VAL A 57 16.57 3.88 8.50
N GLU A 58 17.08 4.33 9.64
CA GLU A 58 17.92 3.48 10.49
C GLU A 58 17.08 2.44 11.22
N ASN A 59 16.05 2.93 11.90
CA ASN A 59 15.01 2.13 12.53
C ASN A 59 13.81 3.04 12.75
N LEU A 60 12.68 2.69 12.15
CA LEU A 60 11.40 3.36 12.34
C LEU A 60 10.40 2.35 12.85
N GLN A 61 9.80 2.60 13.99
CA GLN A 61 8.73 1.77 14.54
C GLN A 61 7.48 2.61 14.75
N GLY A 62 6.32 2.01 14.56
CA GLY A 62 5.04 2.67 14.80
C GLY A 62 3.92 1.68 15.07
N ASN A 63 2.84 2.18 15.64
CA ASN A 63 1.61 1.42 15.83
C ASN A 63 0.64 1.75 14.70
N PHE A 64 0.01 0.72 14.14
CA PHE A 64 -1.10 0.87 13.20
C PHE A 64 -2.26 -0.02 13.62
N SER A 65 -3.40 0.60 13.92
CA SER A 65 -4.55 -0.07 14.52
C SER A 65 -4.13 -0.87 15.77
N LYS A 66 -4.27 -2.20 15.76
CA LYS A 66 -3.88 -3.11 16.85
C LYS A 66 -2.46 -3.68 16.75
N GLY A 67 -1.76 -3.39 15.65
CA GLY A 67 -0.47 -4.00 15.31
C GLY A 67 0.69 -3.02 15.32
N LYS A 68 1.86 -3.53 14.92
CA LYS A 68 3.11 -2.78 14.84
C LYS A 68 3.68 -2.84 13.44
N LEU A 69 4.37 -1.77 13.06
CA LEU A 69 5.13 -1.67 11.83
C LEU A 69 6.55 -1.29 12.17
N VAL A 70 7.51 -1.93 11.51
CA VAL A 70 8.95 -1.63 11.62
C VAL A 70 9.50 -1.42 10.23
N ALA A 71 10.22 -0.33 9.99
CA ALA A 71 10.83 -0.03 8.71
C ALA A 71 12.32 0.32 8.90
N GLN A 72 13.16 -0.16 7.97
CA GLN A 72 14.59 0.08 7.95
C GLN A 72 15.14 -0.05 6.53
N GLY A 73 16.23 0.63 6.22
CA GLY A 73 16.89 0.57 4.92
C GLY A 73 16.88 1.91 4.20
N GLN A 74 17.08 1.89 2.89
CA GLN A 74 17.34 3.05 2.07
C GLN A 74 16.37 3.10 0.90
N ILE A 75 15.95 4.31 0.56
CA ILE A 75 15.16 4.57 -0.64
C ILE A 75 15.68 5.82 -1.35
N PRO A 76 15.95 5.76 -2.67
CA PRO A 76 16.21 6.95 -3.49
C PRO A 76 15.03 7.92 -3.41
N VAL A 77 15.29 9.22 -3.53
CA VAL A 77 14.21 10.21 -3.56
C VAL A 77 13.51 10.19 -4.92
N TYR A 78 14.27 10.10 -6.01
CA TYR A 78 13.79 10.06 -7.40
C TYR A 78 14.42 8.89 -8.17
N ASP A 79 13.87 8.57 -9.34
CA ASP A 79 14.37 7.47 -10.17
C ASP A 79 15.65 7.88 -10.89
N ASP A 80 16.75 7.23 -10.53
CA ASP A 80 18.01 7.33 -11.24
C ASP A 80 18.79 6.02 -11.09
N GLN A 81 19.13 5.41 -12.23
CA GLN A 81 19.85 4.15 -12.31
C GLN A 81 21.27 4.20 -11.72
N PHE A 82 21.83 5.40 -11.54
CA PHE A 82 23.16 5.59 -10.95
C PHE A 82 23.13 5.63 -9.41
N ILE A 83 21.95 5.76 -8.80
CA ILE A 83 21.81 5.75 -7.33
C ILE A 83 21.90 4.31 -6.83
N GLN A 84 23.03 3.96 -6.22
CA GLN A 84 23.24 2.64 -5.64
C GLN A 84 22.56 2.50 -4.28
N ILE A 85 21.74 1.46 -4.12
CA ILE A 85 21.05 1.13 -2.87
C ILE A 85 21.50 -0.26 -2.43
N GLU A 86 22.21 -0.32 -1.31
CA GLU A 86 22.74 -1.58 -0.76
C GLU A 86 21.67 -2.33 0.03
N ASN A 87 20.89 -1.60 0.84
CA ASN A 87 19.84 -2.14 1.68
C ASN A 87 18.53 -1.43 1.36
N PRO A 88 17.71 -1.95 0.42
CA PRO A 88 16.41 -1.36 0.10
C PRO A 88 15.51 -1.24 1.33
N LEU A 89 14.61 -0.27 1.33
CA LEU A 89 13.67 -0.06 2.41
C LEU A 89 12.80 -1.32 2.60
N SER A 90 12.92 -1.94 3.75
CA SER A 90 12.11 -3.08 4.19
C SER A 90 11.13 -2.63 5.27
N VAL A 91 9.92 -3.19 5.24
CA VAL A 91 8.83 -2.91 6.16
C VAL A 91 8.25 -4.22 6.66
N THR A 92 8.34 -4.45 7.96
CA THR A 92 7.68 -5.57 8.65
C THR A 92 6.31 -5.14 9.17
N LEU A 93 5.30 -5.94 8.89
CA LEU A 93 3.91 -5.75 9.32
C LEU A 93 3.58 -6.83 10.36
N ASP A 94 3.36 -6.46 11.61
CA ASP A 94 3.02 -7.41 12.68
C ASP A 94 1.58 -7.19 13.16
N LYS A 95 0.70 -8.12 12.76
CA LYS A 95 -0.70 -8.23 13.22
C LYS A 95 -1.49 -6.92 13.07
N LEU A 96 -1.38 -6.29 11.92
CA LEU A 96 -2.17 -5.11 11.60
C LEU A 96 -3.64 -5.51 11.42
N ALA A 97 -4.55 -4.67 11.89
CA ALA A 97 -5.95 -4.72 11.49
C ALA A 97 -6.18 -3.61 10.48
N VAL A 98 -6.66 -3.98 9.30
CA VAL A 98 -6.76 -3.06 8.16
C VAL A 98 -8.21 -2.99 7.69
N ASN A 99 -8.66 -1.81 7.28
CA ASN A 99 -9.96 -1.57 6.66
C ASN A 99 -9.81 -0.69 5.41
N LEU A 100 -9.34 -1.29 4.31
CA LEU A 100 -9.25 -0.63 3.00
C LEU A 100 -10.64 -0.60 2.37
N LYS A 101 -11.22 0.60 2.28
CA LYS A 101 -12.56 0.82 1.72
C LYS A 101 -12.67 0.21 0.33
N GLY A 102 -13.61 -0.72 0.17
CA GLY A 102 -13.92 -1.36 -1.11
C GLY A 102 -12.89 -2.38 -1.59
N LEU A 103 -11.91 -2.76 -0.76
CA LEU A 103 -10.86 -3.70 -1.15
C LEU A 103 -10.71 -4.85 -0.16
N TYR A 104 -10.35 -4.54 1.09
CA TYR A 104 -10.04 -5.55 2.09
C TYR A 104 -10.24 -5.04 3.51
N GLN A 105 -10.89 -5.85 4.33
CA GLN A 105 -10.99 -5.64 5.77
C GLN A 105 -10.53 -6.89 6.50
N GLY A 106 -9.52 -6.82 7.36
CA GLY A 106 -9.05 -8.00 8.08
C GLY A 106 -7.65 -7.86 8.67
N GLY A 107 -7.10 -8.99 9.12
CA GLY A 107 -5.74 -9.09 9.63
C GLY A 107 -4.71 -9.08 8.49
N VAL A 108 -3.59 -8.39 8.72
CA VAL A 108 -2.44 -8.30 7.80
C VAL A 108 -1.16 -8.51 8.58
N ALA A 109 -0.30 -9.41 8.11
CA ALA A 109 1.06 -9.59 8.61
C ALA A 109 2.00 -9.92 7.46
N GLY A 110 3.29 -9.61 7.56
CA GLY A 110 4.24 -9.94 6.52
C GLY A 110 5.46 -9.03 6.43
N ASN A 111 6.20 -9.17 5.35
CA ASN A 111 7.40 -8.39 5.07
C ASN A 111 7.30 -7.84 3.66
N VAL A 112 7.41 -6.53 3.55
CA VAL A 112 7.33 -5.78 2.30
C VAL A 112 8.67 -5.12 2.03
N MET A 113 9.12 -5.17 0.79
CA MET A 113 10.31 -4.44 0.33
C MET A 113 9.89 -3.38 -0.68
N ILE A 114 10.34 -2.15 -0.43
CA ILE A 114 10.07 -0.98 -1.25
C ILE A 114 11.35 -0.64 -2.00
N LYS A 115 11.34 -0.89 -3.31
CA LYS A 115 12.37 -0.51 -4.28
C LYS A 115 11.89 0.68 -5.11
N GLY A 116 12.61 1.00 -6.18
CA GLY A 116 12.36 2.20 -6.96
C GLY A 116 12.77 3.45 -6.17
N SER A 117 12.02 4.53 -6.30
CA SER A 117 12.24 5.76 -5.55
C SER A 117 11.03 6.15 -4.71
N ALA A 118 11.19 7.11 -3.80
CA ALA A 118 10.10 7.65 -3.00
C ALA A 118 9.02 8.32 -3.87
N LEU A 119 9.38 8.85 -5.04
CA LEU A 119 8.44 9.41 -6.02
C LEU A 119 7.76 8.36 -6.90
N ASN A 120 8.41 7.22 -7.16
CA ASN A 120 7.86 6.10 -7.94
C ASN A 120 8.19 4.75 -7.27
N PRO A 121 7.54 4.42 -6.14
CA PRO A 121 7.84 3.23 -5.38
C PRO A 121 7.43 1.95 -6.10
N VAL A 122 8.25 0.90 -5.92
CA VAL A 122 7.99 -0.47 -6.39
C VAL A 122 7.89 -1.38 -5.18
N ILE A 123 6.69 -1.90 -4.91
CA ILE A 123 6.39 -2.73 -3.74
C ILE A 123 6.45 -4.21 -4.12
N SER A 124 7.14 -5.00 -3.29
CA SER A 124 7.30 -6.45 -3.41
C SER A 124 7.28 -7.11 -2.03
N GLY A 125 7.24 -8.43 -1.96
CA GLY A 125 7.39 -9.18 -0.71
C GLY A 125 6.20 -10.06 -0.40
N ASN A 126 6.08 -10.50 0.85
CA ASN A 126 5.11 -11.50 1.28
C ASN A 126 4.14 -10.91 2.31
N VAL A 127 2.84 -11.01 2.04
CA VAL A 127 1.78 -10.52 2.92
C VAL A 127 0.74 -11.61 3.14
N ASN A 128 0.44 -11.87 4.40
CA ASN A 128 -0.56 -12.82 4.84
C ASN A 128 -1.83 -12.05 5.24
N LEU A 129 -2.96 -12.53 4.73
CA LEU A 129 -4.29 -12.02 5.01
C LEU A 129 -5.06 -13.06 5.81
N ASP A 130 -5.61 -12.69 6.96
CA ASP A 130 -6.32 -13.62 7.86
C ASP A 130 -7.56 -12.96 8.47
N ASN A 131 -8.59 -13.76 8.76
CA ASN A 131 -9.83 -13.32 9.42
C ASN A 131 -10.40 -12.06 8.75
N GLY A 132 -10.55 -12.11 7.43
CA GLY A 132 -10.80 -10.94 6.62
C GLY A 132 -11.91 -11.11 5.60
N LEU A 133 -12.20 -10.01 4.92
CA LEU A 133 -13.20 -9.85 3.88
C LEU A 133 -12.54 -9.13 2.70
N VAL A 134 -12.45 -9.81 1.57
CA VAL A 134 -12.09 -9.24 0.27
C VAL A 134 -13.38 -8.87 -0.45
N LEU A 135 -13.50 -7.62 -0.85
CA LEU A 135 -14.64 -7.14 -1.62
C LEU A 135 -14.29 -7.12 -3.10
N LEU A 136 -15.07 -7.82 -3.91
CA LEU A 136 -14.95 -7.75 -5.36
C LEU A 136 -15.79 -6.58 -5.86
N PRO A 137 -15.24 -5.69 -6.70
CA PRO A 137 -16.01 -4.60 -7.28
C PRO A 137 -17.18 -5.16 -8.09
N GLU A 138 -18.31 -4.46 -8.07
CA GLU A 138 -19.33 -4.65 -9.08
C GLU A 138 -18.71 -4.24 -10.42
N ASN A 139 -18.59 -5.19 -11.35
CA ASN A 139 -18.34 -4.81 -12.74
C ASN A 139 -19.61 -4.08 -13.20
N ASP A 140 -19.64 -2.76 -13.01
CA ASP A 140 -20.56 -1.89 -13.71
C ASP A 140 -20.18 -1.93 -15.20
N THR A 141 -20.66 -2.94 -15.92
CA THR A 141 -20.93 -2.79 -17.35
C THR A 141 -22.18 -1.93 -17.56
N ASN A 142 -22.29 -0.83 -16.82
CA ASN A 142 -23.19 0.24 -17.16
C ASN A 142 -22.48 1.06 -18.23
N THR A 143 -22.64 0.58 -19.47
CA THR A 143 -22.59 1.45 -20.63
C THR A 143 -23.70 2.47 -20.43
N THR A 144 -23.40 3.56 -19.74
CA THR A 144 -24.32 4.70 -19.68
C THR A 144 -24.38 5.23 -21.10
N ILE A 145 -25.43 4.85 -21.84
CA ILE A 145 -25.83 5.54 -23.06
C ILE A 145 -26.35 6.90 -22.58
N VAL A 146 -25.43 7.83 -22.32
CA VAL A 146 -25.76 9.22 -22.07
C VAL A 146 -26.01 9.85 -23.43
N SER A 147 -27.25 10.29 -23.63
CA SER A 147 -27.66 11.11 -24.76
C SER A 147 -26.67 12.28 -24.95
N SER A 148 -26.25 12.50 -26.19
CA SER A 148 -25.01 13.18 -26.60
C SER A 148 -24.97 14.70 -26.40
N LYS A 149 -25.69 15.27 -25.43
CA LYS A 149 -25.69 16.73 -25.16
C LYS A 149 -25.30 17.15 -23.74
N GLU A 150 -25.10 16.21 -22.82
CA GLU A 150 -24.62 16.50 -21.46
C GLU A 150 -23.13 16.17 -21.25
N ILE A 151 -22.47 15.64 -22.29
CA ILE A 151 -21.09 15.12 -22.24
C ILE A 151 -20.03 16.23 -22.14
N GLU A 152 -20.32 17.47 -22.54
CA GLU A 152 -19.30 18.53 -22.53
C GLU A 152 -19.12 19.22 -21.17
N ARG A 153 -20.14 19.24 -20.28
CA ARG A 153 -20.02 19.92 -18.98
C ARG A 153 -19.58 19.01 -17.83
N VAL A 154 -19.80 17.70 -17.94
CA VAL A 154 -19.36 16.73 -16.91
C VAL A 154 -17.90 16.30 -17.12
N LYS A 155 -17.36 16.40 -18.34
CA LYS A 155 -15.94 16.09 -18.62
C LYS A 155 -14.97 17.18 -18.13
N ALA A 156 -15.40 18.43 -17.98
CA ALA A 156 -14.56 19.52 -17.48
C ALA A 156 -14.47 19.60 -15.94
N ALA A 157 -15.43 19.05 -15.20
CA ALA A 157 -15.48 19.16 -13.73
C ALA A 157 -15.05 17.88 -12.97
N LYS A 158 -14.74 16.78 -13.67
CA LYS A 158 -14.20 15.53 -13.08
C LYS A 158 -12.75 15.22 -13.46
N GLN A 159 -12.03 16.19 -14.04
CA GLN A 159 -10.60 16.06 -14.38
C GLN A 159 -9.64 16.76 -13.41
N MET A 160 -10.14 17.28 -12.29
CA MET A 160 -9.30 17.72 -11.18
C MET A 160 -9.62 16.84 -9.96
N ASN A 161 -8.58 16.24 -9.36
CA ASN A 161 -8.59 15.44 -8.13
C ASN A 161 -8.72 13.91 -8.26
N ASN A 162 -7.88 13.22 -9.04
CA ASN A 162 -7.61 11.78 -8.81
C ASN A 162 -6.25 11.24 -9.33
N ASN A 163 -5.33 12.09 -9.83
CA ASN A 163 -4.08 11.65 -10.47
C ASN A 163 -2.80 11.85 -9.65
N GLU A 164 -2.90 12.14 -8.35
CA GLU A 164 -1.72 12.39 -7.50
C GLU A 164 -1.29 11.15 -6.68
N ASN A 165 -2.15 10.14 -6.52
CA ASN A 165 -1.91 8.97 -5.65
C ASN A 165 -1.52 7.66 -6.38
N THR A 166 -1.31 7.68 -7.70
CA THR A 166 -1.12 6.44 -8.50
C THR A 166 0.32 6.18 -8.93
N ARG A 167 1.27 7.03 -8.50
CA ARG A 167 2.70 6.86 -8.81
C ARG A 167 3.26 5.73 -7.95
N GLY A 168 3.25 4.53 -8.50
CA GLY A 168 3.79 3.33 -7.87
C GLY A 168 3.21 2.05 -8.45
N LYS A 169 3.91 0.94 -8.23
CA LYS A 169 3.52 -0.37 -8.74
C LYS A 169 3.86 -1.50 -7.77
N PHE A 170 3.14 -2.60 -7.91
CA PHE A 170 3.51 -3.89 -7.38
C PHE A 170 4.38 -4.63 -8.38
N ASN A 171 5.41 -5.30 -7.87
CA ASN A 171 6.24 -6.20 -8.64
C ASN A 171 6.60 -7.38 -7.75
N ASP A 172 5.93 -8.50 -7.97
CA ASP A 172 6.05 -9.70 -7.14
C ASP A 172 5.62 -9.49 -5.67
N LEU A 173 4.42 -8.91 -5.47
CA LEU A 173 3.80 -8.88 -4.15
C LEU A 173 2.97 -10.16 -3.95
N GLN A 174 3.50 -11.07 -3.15
CA GLN A 174 2.90 -12.37 -2.86
C GLN A 174 1.91 -12.23 -1.69
N LEU A 175 0.63 -12.45 -1.99
CA LEU A 175 -0.46 -12.47 -1.02
C LEU A 175 -0.85 -13.91 -0.70
N THR A 176 -0.87 -14.25 0.58
CA THR A 176 -1.40 -15.53 1.08
C THR A 176 -2.73 -15.28 1.77
N LEU A 177 -3.82 -15.78 1.21
CA LEU A 177 -5.13 -15.82 1.86
C LEU A 177 -5.15 -17.01 2.81
N GLY A 178 -5.04 -16.70 4.11
CA GLY A 178 -5.02 -17.65 5.20
C GLY A 178 -6.43 -17.99 5.69
N LYS A 179 -6.56 -18.24 6.99
CA LYS A 179 -7.79 -18.80 7.56
C LYS A 179 -8.88 -17.74 7.65
N LYS A 180 -10.13 -18.16 7.40
CA LYS A 180 -11.34 -17.33 7.57
C LYS A 180 -11.29 -16.02 6.76
N VAL A 181 -10.67 -16.05 5.58
CA VAL A 181 -10.80 -14.97 4.60
C VAL A 181 -12.02 -15.25 3.75
N LYS A 182 -12.97 -14.31 3.70
CA LYS A 182 -14.15 -14.36 2.84
C LYS A 182 -13.92 -13.49 1.62
N VAL A 183 -14.34 -13.98 0.46
CA VAL A 183 -14.44 -13.19 -0.77
C VAL A 183 -15.92 -12.92 -1.00
N GLU A 184 -16.27 -11.65 -1.09
CA GLU A 184 -17.66 -11.21 -1.19
C GLU A 184 -17.88 -10.32 -2.40
N ARG A 185 -18.96 -10.60 -3.12
CA ARG A 185 -19.55 -9.73 -4.14
C ARG A 185 -21.03 -9.61 -3.81
N PRO A 186 -21.43 -8.59 -3.06
CA PRO A 186 -22.84 -8.39 -2.74
C PRO A 186 -23.68 -8.25 -4.01
N PRO A 187 -24.94 -8.74 -4.02
CA PRO A 187 -25.56 -9.65 -3.04
C PRO A 187 -25.30 -11.15 -3.33
N ILE A 188 -24.46 -11.49 -4.31
CA ILE A 188 -24.49 -12.80 -4.99
C ILE A 188 -23.50 -13.81 -4.38
N ILE A 189 -22.34 -13.36 -3.91
CA ILE A 189 -21.23 -14.23 -3.51
C ILE A 189 -20.76 -13.85 -2.11
N SER A 190 -20.67 -14.81 -1.20
CA SER A 190 -19.93 -14.71 0.06
C SER A 190 -19.35 -16.09 0.40
N ILE A 191 -18.05 -16.29 0.12
CA ILE A 191 -17.42 -17.61 0.16
C ILE A 191 -16.06 -17.52 0.87
N GLU A 192 -15.74 -18.47 1.74
CA GLU A 192 -14.39 -18.55 2.33
C GLU A 192 -13.37 -18.99 1.27
N ALA A 193 -12.25 -18.28 1.18
CA ALA A 193 -11.18 -18.55 0.23
C ALA A 193 -9.83 -18.69 0.94
N THR A 194 -9.02 -19.64 0.46
CA THR A 194 -7.61 -19.80 0.86
C THR A 194 -6.76 -19.92 -0.39
N GLY A 195 -5.51 -19.50 -0.37
CA GLY A 195 -4.64 -19.65 -1.53
C GLY A 195 -3.59 -18.56 -1.66
N ASN A 196 -2.90 -18.55 -2.79
CA ASN A 196 -1.80 -17.65 -3.05
C ASN A 196 -2.07 -16.83 -4.30
N LEU A 197 -1.78 -15.54 -4.23
CA LEU A 197 -1.86 -14.60 -5.34
C LEU A 197 -0.52 -13.88 -5.46
N ASN A 198 -0.03 -13.70 -6.67
CA ASN A 198 1.04 -12.79 -6.98
C ASN A 198 0.45 -11.53 -7.61
N VAL A 199 0.70 -10.37 -7.02
CA VAL A 199 0.17 -9.08 -7.47
C VAL A 199 1.27 -8.30 -8.16
N ASN A 200 1.00 -7.91 -9.41
CA ASN A 200 1.82 -7.03 -10.23
C ASN A 200 0.98 -5.82 -10.70
N GLY A 201 1.56 -4.92 -11.49
CA GLY A 201 0.83 -3.78 -12.07
C GLY A 201 0.85 -2.53 -11.20
N THR A 202 0.23 -1.45 -11.67
CA THR A 202 0.24 -0.15 -10.97
C THR A 202 -0.68 -0.17 -9.74
N PHE A 203 -0.51 0.74 -8.79
CA PHE A 203 -1.44 0.85 -7.65
C PHE A 203 -2.89 1.14 -8.07
N SER A 204 -3.07 1.84 -9.20
CA SER A 204 -4.38 2.10 -9.79
C SER A 204 -4.99 0.91 -10.52
N ASN A 205 -4.16 -0.03 -10.96
CA ASN A 205 -4.58 -1.19 -11.72
C ASN A 205 -3.73 -2.42 -11.32
N PRO A 206 -3.92 -2.93 -10.08
CA PRO A 206 -3.23 -4.13 -9.64
C PRO A 206 -3.77 -5.35 -10.41
N VAL A 207 -2.85 -6.23 -10.79
CA VAL A 207 -3.12 -7.45 -11.55
C VAL A 207 -2.75 -8.65 -10.67
N PRO A 208 -3.73 -9.24 -9.95
CA PRO A 208 -3.52 -10.45 -9.16
C PRO A 208 -3.58 -11.70 -10.04
N VAL A 209 -2.55 -12.53 -9.99
CA VAL A 209 -2.47 -13.83 -10.68
C VAL A 209 -2.25 -14.92 -9.65
N GLY A 210 -2.97 -16.02 -9.71
CA GLY A 210 -2.76 -17.13 -8.77
C GLY A 210 -3.93 -18.07 -8.64
N THR A 211 -3.96 -18.81 -7.54
CA THR A 211 -4.93 -19.89 -7.34
C THR A 211 -5.58 -19.77 -5.98
N LEU A 212 -6.92 -19.77 -5.98
CA LEU A 212 -7.75 -19.76 -4.80
C LEU A 212 -8.54 -21.07 -4.68
N LYS A 213 -8.59 -21.61 -3.46
CA LYS A 213 -9.48 -22.67 -3.02
C LYS A 213 -10.67 -22.04 -2.33
N LEU A 214 -11.84 -22.16 -2.93
CA LEU A 214 -13.10 -21.61 -2.45
C LEU A 214 -13.88 -22.70 -1.71
N LYS A 215 -14.16 -22.49 -0.43
CA LYS A 215 -14.93 -23.42 0.41
C LYS A 215 -16.42 -23.06 0.35
N LYS A 216 -17.20 -23.84 -0.39
CA LYS A 216 -18.64 -23.62 -0.60
C LYS A 216 -19.48 -24.20 0.55
N GLU A 217 -19.10 -25.39 1.04
CA GLU A 217 -19.76 -26.15 2.11
C GLU A 217 -18.68 -26.88 2.95
N GLU A 218 -19.04 -27.50 4.09
CA GLU A 218 -18.11 -28.04 5.09
C GLU A 218 -16.99 -28.95 4.54
N SER A 219 -17.13 -29.51 3.32
CA SER A 219 -16.10 -30.36 2.68
C SER A 219 -15.93 -30.15 1.17
N THR A 220 -16.54 -29.13 0.55
CA THR A 220 -16.47 -28.92 -0.92
C THR A 220 -15.63 -27.70 -1.29
N TYR A 221 -14.60 -27.93 -2.11
CA TYR A 221 -13.68 -26.89 -2.60
C TYR A 221 -13.76 -26.72 -4.12
N LEU A 222 -13.77 -25.47 -4.58
CA LEU A 222 -13.57 -25.11 -5.99
C LEU A 222 -12.20 -24.45 -6.16
N LEU A 223 -11.52 -24.73 -7.27
CA LEU A 223 -10.30 -24.03 -7.65
C LEU A 223 -10.63 -22.90 -8.62
N LEU A 224 -10.23 -21.69 -8.27
CA LEU A 224 -10.28 -20.53 -9.14
C LEU A 224 -8.86 -20.11 -9.50
N SER A 225 -8.56 -20.04 -10.80
CA SER A 225 -7.31 -19.47 -11.30
C SER A 225 -7.58 -18.04 -11.78
N LEU A 226 -6.82 -17.08 -11.26
CA LEU A 226 -6.79 -15.71 -11.78
C LEU A 226 -5.58 -15.57 -12.72
N ILE A 227 -5.81 -15.01 -13.90
CA ILE A 227 -4.83 -14.76 -14.96
C ILE A 227 -4.93 -13.28 -15.34
#